data_AF-A0A7V8ZCC7-F1
#
_entry.id   AF-A0A7V8ZCC7-F1
#
_cell.length_a   1.000
_cell.length_b   1.000
_cell.length_c   1.000
_cell.angle_alpha   90.00
_cell.angle_beta   90.00
_cell.angle_gamma   90.00
#
_symmetry.space_group_name_H-M   'P 1'
#
loop_
_entity.id
_entity.type
_entity.pdbx_description
1 polymer ?
#
loop_
_entity_poly.entity_id
_entity_poly.type
_entity_poly.pdbx_seq_one_letter_code
_entity_poly.pdbx_strand_id
1 'polypeptide(L)'
;LSAAATGVALSNYALIVAGMIVGASGTILTNLMAEAMNRSIPSIIAGGFGGGAPSGAGPSAGIGEGLTVRETSAADAAIQLSYASQVVVVPGYGLAVAQAQHAVRELASELEKRGVEVKYAIHPVAGRMPGHMNVLLAEADVPYDQLKEMDEINPEFPRTDVSLVIGANDVTNPAAKTNEGSPIYGMPILEVNESESTIVIKRSMNPGFAGIENELYYDEKTQMLFGDAKSAVAEITSEVQAL
;
A
#
# COMPACT_ATOMS: atom_id res chain seq x y z
N LEU A 1 -7.59 6.17 28.81
CA LEU A 1 -8.50 7.09 29.56
C LEU A 1 -9.35 6.37 30.62
N SER A 2 -10.15 5.34 30.31
CA SER A 2 -10.95 4.63 31.34
C SER A 2 -10.11 4.06 32.48
N ALA A 3 -8.94 3.48 32.18
CA ALA A 3 -7.99 3.01 33.20
C ALA A 3 -7.49 4.14 34.11
N ALA A 4 -7.32 5.37 33.58
CA ALA A 4 -6.93 6.52 34.39
C ALA A 4 -8.07 6.97 35.31
N ALA A 5 -9.31 6.96 34.83
CA ALA A 5 -10.49 7.26 35.66
C ALA A 5 -10.66 6.23 36.80
N THR A 6 -10.45 4.94 36.52
CA THR A 6 -10.39 3.89 37.56
C THR A 6 -9.23 4.13 38.52
N GLY A 7 -8.06 4.56 38.02
CA GLY A 7 -6.92 4.94 38.84
C GLY A 7 -7.25 6.08 39.82
N VAL A 8 -8.00 7.09 39.37
CA VAL A 8 -8.49 8.18 40.25
C VAL A 8 -9.45 7.63 41.31
N ALA A 9 -10.40 6.78 40.91
CA ALA A 9 -11.37 6.19 41.84
C ALA A 9 -10.71 5.30 42.92
N LEU A 10 -9.63 4.61 42.56
CA LEU A 10 -8.87 3.73 43.45
C LEU A 10 -7.68 4.41 44.14
N SER A 11 -7.46 5.71 43.90
CA SER A 11 -6.25 6.43 44.34
C SER A 11 -4.94 5.71 43.97
N ASN A 12 -4.90 5.06 42.81
CA ASN A 12 -3.76 4.31 42.31
C ASN A 12 -3.02 5.09 41.22
N TYR A 13 -1.89 5.69 41.58
CA TYR A 13 -1.08 6.50 40.66
C TYR A 13 -0.55 5.73 39.45
N ALA A 14 -0.23 4.44 39.58
CA ALA A 14 0.25 3.65 38.45
C ALA A 14 -0.82 3.50 37.36
N LEU A 15 -2.08 3.27 37.76
CA LEU A 15 -3.20 3.19 36.83
C LEU A 15 -3.52 4.55 36.18
N ILE A 16 -3.37 5.65 36.93
CA ILE A 16 -3.53 7.01 36.38
C ILE A 16 -2.49 7.26 35.30
N VAL A 17 -1.21 7.05 35.61
CA VAL A 17 -0.09 7.31 34.69
C VAL A 17 -0.20 6.42 33.45
N ALA A 18 -0.36 5.11 33.63
CA ALA A 18 -0.48 4.18 32.50
C ALA A 18 -1.72 4.49 31.63
N GLY A 19 -2.86 4.79 32.26
CA GLY A 19 -4.10 5.10 31.55
C GLY A 19 -4.07 6.41 30.77
N MET A 20 -3.28 7.39 31.22
CA MET A 20 -3.04 8.66 30.53
C MET A 20 -2.07 8.48 29.36
N ILE A 21 -0.97 7.76 29.55
CA ILE A 21 0.00 7.46 28.46
C ILE A 21 -0.70 6.75 27.31
N VAL A 22 -1.42 5.65 27.60
CA VAL A 22 -2.17 4.91 26.57
C VAL A 22 -3.23 5.78 25.91
N GLY A 23 -3.90 6.65 26.68
CA GLY A 23 -4.87 7.60 26.14
C GLY A 23 -4.25 8.57 25.14
N ALA A 24 -3.15 9.23 25.53
CA ALA A 24 -2.44 10.18 24.67
C ALA A 24 -1.91 9.50 23.40
N SER A 25 -1.24 8.35 23.52
CA SER A 25 -0.73 7.60 22.36
C SER A 25 -1.84 7.18 21.40
N GLY A 26 -2.97 6.69 21.93
CA GLY A 26 -4.11 6.32 21.09
C GLY A 26 -4.72 7.51 20.35
N THR A 27 -4.84 8.68 21.00
CA THR A 27 -5.33 9.90 20.36
C THR A 27 -4.38 10.40 19.27
N ILE A 28 -3.07 10.42 19.52
CA ILE A 28 -2.06 10.82 18.54
C ILE A 28 -2.11 9.88 17.33
N LEU A 29 -2.10 8.57 17.55
CA LEU A 29 -2.17 7.57 16.49
C LEU A 29 -3.46 7.72 15.66
N THR A 30 -4.59 7.97 16.32
CA THR A 30 -5.87 8.22 15.63
C THR A 30 -5.79 9.46 14.73
N ASN A 31 -5.15 10.53 15.20
CA ASN A 31 -4.99 11.75 14.42
C ASN A 31 -4.10 11.52 13.19
N LEU A 32 -2.95 10.87 13.37
CA LEU A 32 -2.03 10.55 12.26
C LEU A 32 -2.69 9.65 11.21
N MET A 33 -3.49 8.68 11.62
CA MET A 33 -4.25 7.83 10.68
C MET A 33 -5.32 8.61 9.93
N ALA A 34 -6.02 9.53 10.60
CA ALA A 34 -7.03 10.37 9.97
C ALA A 34 -6.40 11.31 8.92
N GLU A 35 -5.28 11.97 9.27
CA GLU A 35 -4.49 12.81 8.37
C GLU A 35 -3.97 12.02 7.16
N ALA A 36 -3.43 10.82 7.37
CA ALA A 36 -2.94 9.97 6.30
C ALA A 36 -4.04 9.47 5.34
N MET A 37 -5.30 9.46 5.78
CA MET A 37 -6.46 9.18 4.92
C MET A 37 -7.07 10.43 4.29
N ASN A 38 -6.50 11.62 4.55
CA ASN A 38 -7.11 12.92 4.25
C ASN A 38 -8.57 13.05 4.74
N ARG A 39 -8.84 12.55 5.96
CA ARG A 39 -10.18 12.58 6.58
C ARG A 39 -10.12 13.14 7.99
N SER A 40 -11.17 13.84 8.40
CA SER A 40 -11.29 14.34 9.78
C SER A 40 -11.87 13.26 10.71
N ILE A 41 -11.45 13.22 11.97
CA ILE A 41 -11.95 12.25 12.96
C ILE A 41 -13.50 12.26 13.07
N PRO A 42 -14.19 13.42 13.12
CA PRO A 42 -15.66 13.45 13.12
C PRO A 42 -16.28 12.80 11.88
N SER A 43 -15.68 12.97 10.69
CA SER A 43 -16.17 12.36 9.45
C SER A 43 -16.05 10.83 9.46
N ILE A 44 -15.00 10.30 10.11
CA ILE A 44 -14.76 8.87 10.25
C ILE A 44 -15.79 8.27 11.25
N ILE A 45 -16.00 8.91 12.39
CA ILE A 45 -16.91 8.44 13.45
C ILE A 45 -18.39 8.53 13.02
N ALA A 46 -18.77 9.60 12.33
CA ALA A 46 -20.14 9.81 11.87
C ALA A 46 -20.56 8.88 10.71
N GLY A 47 -19.65 8.03 10.21
CA GLY A 47 -19.96 7.09 9.13
C GLY A 47 -20.15 7.75 7.76
N GLY A 48 -19.64 8.98 7.58
CA GLY A 48 -19.70 9.67 6.30
C GLY A 48 -18.79 9.02 5.28
N PHE A 49 -19.36 8.31 4.31
CA PHE A 49 -18.72 8.18 3.00
C PHE A 49 -18.50 9.59 2.46
N GLY A 50 -17.24 9.95 2.20
CA GLY A 50 -16.86 11.25 1.64
C GLY A 50 -16.28 12.21 2.67
N GLY A 51 -14.99 12.52 2.51
CA GLY A 51 -14.43 13.75 3.04
C GLY A 51 -15.21 14.96 2.51
N GLY A 52 -15.22 16.05 3.28
CA GLY A 52 -15.97 17.25 2.94
C GLY A 52 -15.53 17.89 1.62
N ALA A 53 -16.25 17.60 0.56
CA ALA A 53 -16.40 18.37 -0.68
C ALA A 53 -17.82 18.12 -1.23
N PRO A 54 -18.43 19.09 -1.96
CA PRO A 54 -19.87 19.28 -1.98
C PRO A 54 -20.64 18.13 -2.65
N SER A 55 -21.87 17.97 -2.17
CA SER A 55 -22.92 17.09 -2.70
C SER A 55 -23.04 17.20 -4.22
N GLY A 56 -22.43 16.25 -4.92
CA GLY A 56 -22.45 16.21 -6.38
C GLY A 56 -21.78 14.97 -6.98
N ALA A 57 -21.68 13.86 -6.24
CA ALA A 57 -21.23 12.59 -6.82
C ALA A 57 -22.41 11.94 -7.56
N GLY A 58 -22.55 12.28 -8.84
CA GLY A 58 -23.17 11.37 -9.80
C GLY A 58 -22.41 10.04 -9.83
N PRO A 59 -23.00 8.95 -10.34
CA PRO A 59 -22.29 7.68 -10.46
C PRO A 59 -20.96 7.93 -11.15
N SER A 60 -19.85 7.48 -10.53
CA SER A 60 -18.56 7.44 -11.20
C SER A 60 -18.80 6.76 -12.54
N ALA A 61 -18.65 7.51 -13.63
CA ALA A 61 -18.66 6.93 -14.96
C ALA A 61 -17.63 5.80 -14.93
N GLY A 62 -18.01 4.59 -15.35
CA GLY A 62 -17.09 3.47 -15.42
C GLY A 62 -15.92 3.88 -16.32
N ILE A 63 -14.76 4.11 -15.72
CA ILE A 63 -13.57 4.56 -16.44
C ILE A 63 -13.12 3.42 -17.38
N GLY A 64 -13.47 2.17 -17.05
CA GLY A 64 -13.20 0.99 -17.84
C GLY A 64 -14.07 0.71 -19.07
N GLU A 65 -15.02 1.56 -19.48
CA GLU A 65 -15.74 1.35 -20.75
C GLU A 65 -14.84 1.62 -21.96
N GLY A 66 -14.09 0.61 -22.39
CA GLY A 66 -13.27 0.60 -23.61
C GLY A 66 -11.76 0.69 -23.41
N LEU A 67 -11.28 0.82 -22.17
CA LEU A 67 -9.85 0.80 -21.87
C LEU A 67 -9.34 -0.64 -21.72
N THR A 68 -8.28 -0.97 -22.46
CA THR A 68 -7.66 -2.29 -22.44
C THR A 68 -6.60 -2.37 -21.35
N VAL A 69 -6.70 -3.39 -20.51
CA VAL A 69 -5.68 -3.72 -19.50
C VAL A 69 -4.59 -4.57 -20.15
N ARG A 70 -3.33 -4.27 -19.86
CA ARG A 70 -2.19 -5.09 -20.31
C ARG A 70 -1.94 -6.19 -19.30
N GLU A 71 -2.14 -7.44 -19.70
CA GLU A 71 -1.81 -8.60 -18.87
C GLU A 71 -0.35 -9.02 -19.13
N THR A 72 0.34 -9.51 -18.10
CA THR A 72 1.70 -10.04 -18.19
C THR A 72 1.79 -11.41 -17.53
N SER A 73 2.83 -12.17 -17.86
CA SER A 73 3.10 -13.48 -17.28
C SER A 73 4.17 -13.40 -16.19
N ALA A 74 4.27 -14.43 -15.34
CA ALA A 74 5.33 -14.49 -14.33
C ALA A 74 6.74 -14.51 -14.97
N ALA A 75 6.89 -15.14 -16.14
CA ALA A 75 8.15 -15.19 -16.88
C ALA A 75 8.54 -13.80 -17.42
N ASP A 76 7.59 -13.07 -18.00
CA ASP A 76 7.84 -11.70 -18.50
C ASP A 76 8.16 -10.74 -17.36
N ALA A 77 7.44 -10.86 -16.23
CA ALA A 77 7.73 -10.10 -15.02
C ALA A 77 9.13 -10.43 -14.46
N ALA A 78 9.51 -11.70 -14.42
CA ALA A 78 10.84 -12.14 -13.97
C ALA A 78 11.97 -11.58 -14.84
N ILE A 79 11.78 -11.53 -16.16
CA ILE A 79 12.73 -10.92 -17.09
C ILE A 79 12.87 -9.42 -16.79
N GLN A 80 11.76 -8.69 -16.69
CA GLN A 80 11.79 -7.25 -16.40
C GLN A 80 12.48 -6.95 -15.07
N LEU A 81 12.16 -7.71 -14.02
CA LEU A 81 12.76 -7.55 -12.69
C LEU A 81 14.26 -7.91 -12.67
N SER A 82 14.68 -8.92 -13.44
CA SER A 82 16.08 -9.38 -13.44
C SER A 82 17.03 -8.42 -14.17
N TYR A 83 16.53 -7.62 -15.10
CA TYR A 83 17.32 -6.63 -15.85
C TYR A 83 17.14 -5.19 -15.32
N ALA A 84 16.30 -4.99 -14.32
CA ALA A 84 16.16 -3.70 -13.64
C ALA A 84 17.42 -3.38 -12.82
N SER A 85 17.76 -2.09 -12.72
CA SER A 85 18.75 -1.59 -11.79
C SER A 85 18.13 -1.33 -10.40
N GLN A 86 16.91 -0.79 -10.37
CA GLN A 86 16.16 -0.52 -9.15
C GLN A 86 14.72 -1.06 -9.24
N VAL A 87 14.33 -1.84 -8.22
CA VAL A 87 12.97 -2.36 -8.03
C VAL A 87 12.38 -1.83 -6.73
N VAL A 88 11.19 -1.23 -6.81
CA VAL A 88 10.44 -0.79 -5.63
C VAL A 88 9.23 -1.68 -5.42
N VAL A 89 9.22 -2.42 -4.32
CA VAL A 89 8.10 -3.27 -3.92
C VAL A 89 7.10 -2.43 -3.14
N VAL A 90 5.83 -2.43 -3.57
CA VAL A 90 4.74 -1.72 -2.91
C VAL A 90 3.77 -2.73 -2.29
N PRO A 91 3.96 -3.11 -1.01
CA PRO A 91 3.12 -4.07 -0.33
C PRO A 91 1.77 -3.47 0.05
N GLY A 92 0.69 -4.23 -0.15
CA GLY A 92 -0.65 -3.87 0.26
C GLY A 92 -1.36 -4.95 1.07
N TYR A 93 -2.65 -4.74 1.34
CA TYR A 93 -3.45 -5.68 2.12
C TYR A 93 -3.54 -7.07 1.49
N GLY A 94 -3.50 -7.19 0.16
CA GLY A 94 -3.51 -8.47 -0.52
C GLY A 94 -2.29 -9.35 -0.19
N LEU A 95 -1.12 -8.76 0.06
CA LEU A 95 0.07 -9.47 0.54
C LEU A 95 -0.16 -10.10 1.90
N ALA A 96 -0.76 -9.34 2.83
CA ALA A 96 -1.08 -9.82 4.17
C ALA A 96 -2.12 -10.95 4.15
N VAL A 97 -3.17 -10.83 3.33
CA VAL A 97 -4.20 -11.87 3.20
C VAL A 97 -3.61 -13.17 2.64
N ALA A 98 -2.68 -13.07 1.70
CA ALA A 98 -2.03 -14.22 1.09
C ALA A 98 -0.88 -14.81 1.94
N GLN A 99 -0.45 -14.10 3.00
CA GLN A 99 0.75 -14.45 3.77
C GLN A 99 1.99 -14.59 2.87
N ALA A 100 2.17 -13.60 1.97
CA ALA A 100 3.20 -13.61 0.94
C ALA A 100 4.51 -12.92 1.37
N GLN A 101 4.62 -12.39 2.59
CA GLN A 101 5.79 -11.64 3.06
C GLN A 101 7.12 -12.38 2.88
N HIS A 102 7.15 -13.68 3.19
CA HIS A 102 8.36 -14.50 3.03
C HIS A 102 8.70 -14.75 1.56
N ALA A 103 7.69 -14.97 0.69
CA ALA A 103 7.91 -15.15 -0.74
C ALA A 103 8.47 -13.85 -1.37
N VAL A 104 7.99 -12.70 -0.92
CA VAL A 104 8.50 -11.40 -1.37
C VAL A 104 9.94 -11.17 -0.90
N ARG A 105 10.30 -11.58 0.33
CA ARG A 105 11.69 -11.53 0.80
C ARG A 105 12.60 -12.44 -0.03
N GLU A 106 12.13 -13.63 -0.36
CA GLU A 106 12.87 -14.59 -1.20
C GLU A 106 13.12 -14.01 -2.59
N LEU A 107 12.08 -13.46 -3.24
CA LEU A 107 12.22 -12.75 -4.51
C LEU A 107 13.25 -11.62 -4.42
N ALA A 108 13.13 -10.76 -3.40
CA ALA A 108 14.06 -9.66 -3.19
C ALA A 108 15.50 -10.15 -3.02
N SER A 109 15.71 -11.25 -2.29
CA SER A 109 17.02 -11.87 -2.10
C SER A 109 17.63 -12.36 -3.42
N GLU A 110 16.82 -12.96 -4.30
CA GLU A 110 17.29 -13.39 -5.62
C GLU A 110 17.64 -12.22 -6.55
N LEU A 111 16.87 -11.13 -6.48
CA LEU A 111 17.17 -9.89 -7.22
C LEU A 111 18.44 -9.21 -6.69
N GLU A 112 18.61 -9.12 -5.37
CA GLU A 112 19.80 -8.58 -4.71
C GLU A 112 21.08 -9.34 -5.11
N LYS A 113 21.02 -10.67 -5.23
CA LYS A 113 22.16 -11.49 -5.71
C LYS A 113 22.59 -11.14 -7.13
N ARG A 114 21.68 -10.61 -7.95
CA ARG A 114 21.94 -10.14 -9.31
C ARG A 114 22.43 -8.69 -9.35
N GLY A 115 22.50 -8.02 -8.20
CA GLY A 115 22.93 -6.63 -8.09
C GLY A 115 21.80 -5.60 -8.28
N VAL A 116 20.54 -6.05 -8.28
CA VAL A 116 19.37 -5.17 -8.33
C VAL A 116 19.15 -4.51 -6.97
N GLU A 117 18.95 -3.19 -6.94
CA GLU A 117 18.61 -2.47 -5.72
C GLU A 117 17.12 -2.64 -5.42
N VAL A 118 16.79 -3.34 -4.33
CA VAL A 118 15.40 -3.58 -3.90
C VAL A 118 15.04 -2.69 -2.72
N LYS A 119 13.95 -1.94 -2.84
CA LYS A 119 13.38 -1.10 -1.78
C LYS A 119 11.91 -1.43 -1.55
N TYR A 120 11.41 -1.17 -0.35
CA TYR A 120 10.01 -1.37 0.01
C TYR A 120 9.37 -0.01 0.30
N ALA A 121 8.34 0.35 -0.48
CA ALA A 121 7.59 1.57 -0.30
C ALA A 121 6.40 1.36 0.62
N ILE A 122 6.47 1.90 1.83
CA ILE A 122 5.41 1.72 2.84
C ILE A 122 4.49 2.93 2.84
N HIS A 123 3.23 2.69 2.48
CA HIS A 123 2.19 3.69 2.66
C HIS A 123 1.67 3.64 4.11
N PRO A 124 1.47 4.80 4.79
CA PRO A 124 1.08 4.84 6.21
C PRO A 124 -0.22 4.08 6.53
N VAL A 125 -1.17 4.10 5.59
CA VAL A 125 -2.47 3.37 5.72
C VAL A 125 -2.51 2.05 4.95
N ALA A 126 -1.37 1.51 4.52
CA ALA A 126 -1.32 0.20 3.88
C ALA A 126 -1.79 -0.91 4.85
N GLY A 127 -2.80 -1.66 4.45
CA GLY A 127 -3.34 -2.79 5.22
C GLY A 127 -4.64 -2.47 5.96
N ARG A 128 -4.69 -2.89 7.24
CA ARG A 128 -5.87 -2.77 8.13
C ARG A 128 -5.53 -2.38 9.57
N MET A 129 -4.26 -2.17 9.88
CA MET A 129 -3.78 -1.66 11.17
C MET A 129 -2.63 -0.68 10.91
N PRO A 130 -2.41 0.31 11.77
CA PRO A 130 -1.24 1.17 11.67
C PRO A 130 0.04 0.34 11.71
N GLY A 131 0.95 0.56 10.76
CA GLY A 131 2.21 -0.18 10.65
C GLY A 131 2.05 -1.66 10.27
N HIS A 132 0.92 -2.06 9.69
CA HIS A 132 0.66 -3.46 9.31
C HIS A 132 1.81 -4.03 8.47
N MET A 133 2.22 -3.31 7.42
CA MET A 133 3.26 -3.80 6.51
C MET A 133 4.64 -3.85 7.19
N ASN A 134 4.98 -2.87 8.04
CA ASN A 134 6.24 -2.85 8.77
C ASN A 134 6.39 -4.10 9.64
N VAL A 135 5.32 -4.53 10.33
CA VAL A 135 5.34 -5.74 11.17
C VAL A 135 5.53 -7.01 10.34
N LEU A 136 4.79 -7.16 9.24
CA LEU A 136 4.89 -8.36 8.40
C LEU A 136 6.25 -8.47 7.68
N LEU A 137 6.80 -7.35 7.23
CA LEU A 137 8.11 -7.34 6.59
C LEU A 137 9.23 -7.56 7.63
N ALA A 138 9.09 -7.03 8.84
CA ALA A 138 10.02 -7.35 9.94
C ALA A 138 9.95 -8.84 10.33
N GLU A 139 8.76 -9.45 10.33
CA GLU A 139 8.60 -10.90 10.52
C GLU A 139 9.28 -11.72 9.42
N ALA A 140 9.29 -11.20 8.19
CA ALA A 140 10.00 -11.78 7.06
C ALA A 140 11.50 -11.46 7.02
N ASP A 141 12.06 -10.86 8.08
CA ASP A 141 13.48 -10.48 8.20
C ASP A 141 13.94 -9.54 7.07
N VAL A 142 13.09 -8.57 6.70
CA VAL A 142 13.45 -7.48 5.79
C VAL A 142 14.24 -6.41 6.56
N PRO A 143 15.44 -6.03 6.09
CA PRO A 143 16.23 -4.97 6.70
C PRO A 143 15.48 -3.63 6.74
N TYR A 144 15.53 -2.95 7.89
CA TYR A 144 14.82 -1.67 8.09
C TYR A 144 15.30 -0.55 7.17
N ASP A 145 16.55 -0.59 6.70
CA ASP A 145 17.11 0.38 5.76
C ASP A 145 16.47 0.29 4.37
N GLN A 146 15.92 -0.87 4.01
CA GLN A 146 15.15 -1.08 2.78
C GLN A 146 13.69 -0.64 2.89
N LEU A 147 13.17 -0.51 4.12
CA LEU A 147 11.83 0.00 4.38
C LEU A 147 11.85 1.53 4.27
N LYS A 148 11.24 2.07 3.23
CA LYS A 148 11.14 3.50 2.98
C LYS A 148 9.71 3.96 3.19
N GLU A 149 9.55 5.00 3.99
CA GLU A 149 8.26 5.67 4.14
C GLU A 149 7.89 6.42 2.86
N MET A 150 6.59 6.63 2.63
CA MET A 150 6.05 7.24 1.42
C MET A 150 6.73 8.58 1.02
N ASP A 151 6.97 9.47 1.99
CA ASP A 151 7.58 10.77 1.71
C ASP A 151 9.06 10.66 1.29
N GLU A 152 9.74 9.60 1.69
CA GLU A 152 11.14 9.34 1.34
C GLU A 152 11.25 8.68 -0.03
N ILE A 153 10.34 7.76 -0.37
CA ILE A 153 10.41 6.95 -1.60
C ILE A 153 9.75 7.62 -2.80
N ASN A 154 8.75 8.50 -2.61
CA ASN A 154 8.05 9.15 -3.73
C ASN A 154 9.00 9.88 -4.70
N PRO A 155 9.98 10.68 -4.23
CA PRO A 155 10.96 11.32 -5.11
C PRO A 155 11.87 10.34 -5.88
N GLU A 156 11.88 9.06 -5.52
CA GLU A 156 12.66 8.02 -6.18
C GLU A 156 11.91 7.29 -7.30
N PHE A 157 10.58 7.40 -7.39
CA PHE A 157 9.82 6.69 -8.43
C PHE A 157 10.24 7.07 -9.86
N PRO A 158 10.55 8.34 -10.20
CA PRO A 158 11.04 8.71 -11.54
C PRO A 158 12.36 8.04 -11.97
N ARG A 159 13.15 7.52 -11.02
CA ARG A 159 14.41 6.80 -11.27
C ARG A 159 14.29 5.29 -11.03
N THR A 160 13.07 4.81 -10.79
CA THR A 160 12.80 3.39 -10.55
C THR A 160 12.40 2.73 -11.87
N ASP A 161 13.08 1.63 -12.20
CA ASP A 161 12.81 0.90 -13.44
C ASP A 161 11.50 0.11 -13.33
N VAL A 162 11.31 -0.61 -12.22
CA VAL A 162 10.10 -1.43 -12.00
C VAL A 162 9.51 -1.20 -10.61
N SER A 163 8.26 -0.75 -10.57
CA SER A 163 7.42 -0.74 -9.37
C SER A 163 6.56 -2.01 -9.29
N LEU A 164 6.82 -2.86 -8.31
CA LEU A 164 6.09 -4.11 -8.09
C LEU A 164 5.02 -3.93 -7.02
N VAL A 165 3.77 -3.71 -7.44
CA VAL A 165 2.62 -3.48 -6.55
C VAL A 165 1.97 -4.80 -6.18
N ILE A 166 2.02 -5.18 -4.90
CA ILE A 166 1.55 -6.49 -4.42
C ILE A 166 0.33 -6.33 -3.54
N GLY A 167 -0.85 -6.51 -4.11
CA GLY A 167 -2.11 -6.47 -3.36
C GLY A 167 -2.45 -5.10 -2.78
N ALA A 168 -1.84 -4.02 -3.29
CA ALA A 168 -2.23 -2.65 -3.03
C ALA A 168 -3.22 -2.16 -4.10
N ASN A 169 -4.11 -1.23 -3.72
CA ASN A 169 -5.06 -0.64 -4.67
C ASN A 169 -5.24 0.85 -4.37
N ASP A 170 -6.01 1.21 -3.34
CA ASP A 170 -6.37 2.61 -3.07
C ASP A 170 -5.13 3.50 -2.82
N VAL A 171 -4.09 2.95 -2.19
CA VAL A 171 -2.82 3.65 -1.85
C VAL A 171 -1.91 3.93 -3.04
N THR A 172 -2.22 3.38 -4.21
CA THR A 172 -1.50 3.63 -5.48
C THR A 172 -2.44 4.21 -6.54
N ASN A 173 -3.63 4.68 -6.17
CA ASN A 173 -4.64 5.12 -7.13
C ASN A 173 -4.47 6.62 -7.49
N PRO A 174 -4.11 6.97 -8.74
CA PRO A 174 -3.88 8.35 -9.17
C PRO A 174 -5.10 9.26 -8.98
N ALA A 175 -6.32 8.69 -8.95
CA ALA A 175 -7.56 9.43 -8.74
C ALA A 175 -7.56 10.26 -7.45
N ALA A 176 -6.72 9.91 -6.46
CA ALA A 176 -6.54 10.71 -5.25
C ALA A 176 -5.98 12.12 -5.53
N LYS A 177 -5.22 12.32 -6.62
CA LYS A 177 -4.64 13.63 -7.00
C LYS A 177 -5.38 14.28 -8.16
N THR A 178 -5.92 13.49 -9.09
CA THR A 178 -6.46 13.98 -10.37
C THR A 178 -7.97 14.25 -10.32
N ASN A 179 -8.73 13.54 -9.49
CA ASN A 179 -10.19 13.54 -9.54
C ASN A 179 -10.82 14.07 -8.24
N GLU A 180 -11.23 15.34 -8.25
CA GLU A 180 -11.91 16.00 -7.11
C GLU A 180 -13.20 15.30 -6.66
N GLY A 181 -13.86 14.54 -7.54
CA GLY A 181 -15.06 13.76 -7.23
C GLY A 181 -14.76 12.40 -6.58
N SER A 182 -13.49 12.00 -6.50
CA SER A 182 -13.09 10.70 -5.96
C SER A 182 -13.25 10.67 -4.43
N PRO A 183 -13.78 9.58 -3.84
CA PRO A 183 -13.83 9.40 -2.39
C PRO A 183 -12.48 9.45 -1.68
N ILE A 184 -11.39 9.25 -2.42
CA ILE A 184 -10.00 9.29 -1.92
C ILE A 184 -9.27 10.57 -2.34
N TYR A 185 -9.97 11.59 -2.84
CA TYR A 185 -9.35 12.84 -3.26
C TYR A 185 -8.59 13.52 -2.11
N GLY A 186 -7.36 13.95 -2.41
CA GLY A 186 -6.41 14.55 -1.47
C GLY A 186 -5.73 13.56 -0.53
N MET A 187 -6.03 12.26 -0.59
CA MET A 187 -5.25 11.24 0.12
C MET A 187 -3.84 11.20 -0.48
N PRO A 188 -2.77 11.29 0.34
CA PRO A 188 -1.43 10.98 -0.12
C PRO A 188 -1.40 9.58 -0.72
N ILE A 189 -0.63 9.37 -1.79
CA ILE A 189 -0.50 8.07 -2.46
C ILE A 189 0.97 7.81 -2.80
N LEU A 190 1.28 6.55 -3.06
CA LEU A 190 2.55 6.16 -3.68
C LEU A 190 2.45 6.37 -5.20
N GLU A 191 3.35 7.20 -5.72
CA GLU A 191 3.35 7.67 -7.12
C GLU A 191 4.02 6.66 -8.06
N VAL A 192 3.59 5.39 -7.96
CA VAL A 192 4.15 4.28 -8.74
C VAL A 192 4.03 4.47 -10.25
N ASN A 193 3.04 5.28 -10.70
CA ASN A 193 2.87 5.66 -12.09
C ASN A 193 4.05 6.50 -12.63
N GLU A 194 4.93 7.03 -11.79
CA GLU A 194 6.12 7.76 -12.22
C GLU A 194 7.30 6.84 -12.58
N SER A 195 7.26 5.56 -12.20
CA SER A 195 8.26 4.56 -12.61
C SER A 195 8.24 4.28 -14.11
N GLU A 196 9.33 3.71 -14.62
CA GLU A 196 9.44 3.31 -16.03
C GLU A 196 8.42 2.21 -16.38
N SER A 197 8.26 1.21 -15.51
CA SER A 197 7.18 0.23 -15.58
C SER A 197 6.58 -0.08 -14.20
N THR A 198 5.28 -0.40 -14.19
CA THR A 198 4.56 -0.87 -13.00
C THR A 198 4.00 -2.26 -13.25
N ILE A 199 4.23 -3.20 -12.34
CA ILE A 199 3.61 -4.54 -12.36
C ILE A 199 2.70 -4.65 -11.15
N VAL A 200 1.41 -4.93 -11.39
CA VAL A 200 0.42 -5.06 -10.31
C VAL A 200 0.00 -6.52 -10.17
N ILE A 201 0.18 -7.08 -8.98
CA ILE A 201 -0.26 -8.43 -8.60
C ILE A 201 -1.59 -8.34 -7.84
N LYS A 202 -2.65 -8.88 -8.45
CA LYS A 202 -3.97 -9.01 -7.81
C LYS A 202 -4.78 -10.16 -8.41
N ARG A 203 -5.78 -10.67 -7.69
CA ARG A 203 -6.59 -11.83 -8.14
C ARG A 203 -7.59 -11.52 -9.26
N SER A 204 -8.11 -10.30 -9.30
CA SER A 204 -9.16 -9.87 -10.24
C SER A 204 -9.21 -8.35 -10.33
N MET A 205 -10.02 -7.79 -11.24
CA MET A 205 -10.22 -6.34 -11.35
C MET A 205 -11.08 -5.72 -10.24
N ASN A 206 -11.44 -6.48 -9.19
CA ASN A 206 -12.28 -5.97 -8.10
C ASN A 206 -11.67 -4.73 -7.41
N PRO A 207 -12.53 -3.80 -6.94
CA PRO A 207 -12.10 -2.57 -6.27
C PRO A 207 -11.53 -2.85 -4.88
N GLY A 208 -10.84 -1.83 -4.34
CA GLY A 208 -10.24 -1.84 -3.01
C GLY A 208 -11.24 -1.53 -1.89
N PHE A 209 -10.76 -0.93 -0.81
CA PHE A 209 -11.61 -0.57 0.33
C PHE A 209 -12.53 0.61 -0.01
N ALA A 210 -12.05 1.57 -0.79
CA ALA A 210 -12.81 2.73 -1.24
C ALA A 210 -13.93 2.40 -2.24
N GLY A 211 -13.95 1.17 -2.80
CA GLY A 211 -15.00 0.74 -3.72
C GLY A 211 -14.96 1.40 -5.11
N ILE A 212 -13.82 1.99 -5.48
CA ILE A 212 -13.61 2.63 -6.79
C ILE A 212 -12.64 1.85 -7.66
N GLU A 213 -12.75 2.03 -8.98
CA GLU A 213 -11.75 1.56 -9.94
C GLU A 213 -10.45 2.36 -9.81
N ASN A 214 -9.36 1.77 -10.28
CA ASN A 214 -8.03 2.36 -10.21
C ASN A 214 -7.53 2.67 -11.62
N GLU A 215 -7.33 3.96 -11.88
CA GLU A 215 -6.87 4.48 -13.17
C GLU A 215 -5.48 3.93 -13.54
N LEU A 216 -4.64 3.59 -12.56
CA LEU A 216 -3.30 3.02 -12.75
C LEU A 216 -3.33 1.76 -13.63
N TYR A 217 -4.38 0.95 -13.52
CA TYR A 217 -4.47 -0.35 -14.23
C TYR A 217 -4.62 -0.20 -15.75
N TYR A 218 -4.96 1.00 -16.21
CA TYR A 218 -5.11 1.33 -17.62
C TYR A 218 -3.95 2.16 -18.16
N ASP A 219 -2.97 2.51 -17.32
CA ASP A 219 -1.76 3.22 -17.74
C ASP A 219 -0.93 2.35 -18.68
N GLU A 220 -0.37 2.95 -19.73
CA GLU A 220 0.41 2.23 -20.74
C GLU A 220 1.65 1.54 -20.16
N LYS A 221 2.20 2.06 -19.07
CA LYS A 221 3.39 1.52 -18.38
C LYS A 221 3.03 0.45 -17.36
N THR A 222 1.74 0.25 -17.08
CA THR A 222 1.24 -0.72 -16.11
C THR A 222 0.90 -2.04 -16.77
N GLN A 223 1.35 -3.12 -16.13
CA GLN A 223 1.06 -4.49 -16.49
C GLN A 223 0.41 -5.21 -15.30
N MET A 224 -0.61 -6.01 -15.57
CA MET A 224 -1.35 -6.77 -14.58
C MET A 224 -0.92 -8.23 -14.59
N LEU A 225 -0.50 -8.74 -13.44
CA LEU A 225 -0.28 -10.16 -13.22
C LEU A 225 -1.42 -10.70 -12.34
N PHE A 226 -2.33 -11.44 -12.96
CA PHE A 226 -3.49 -11.97 -12.25
C PHE A 226 -3.14 -13.25 -11.48
N GLY A 227 -3.34 -13.23 -10.16
CA GLY A 227 -3.05 -14.37 -9.32
C GLY A 227 -3.19 -14.10 -7.82
N ASP A 228 -3.11 -15.17 -7.02
CA ASP A 228 -2.85 -15.03 -5.59
C ASP A 228 -1.44 -14.45 -5.39
N ALA A 229 -1.30 -13.48 -4.49
CA ALA A 229 -0.03 -12.78 -4.30
C ALA A 229 1.12 -13.73 -3.92
N LYS A 230 0.85 -14.77 -3.12
CA LYS A 230 1.90 -15.71 -2.71
C LYS A 230 2.34 -16.60 -3.87
N SER A 231 1.38 -17.17 -4.59
CA SER A 231 1.67 -18.05 -5.74
C SER A 231 2.35 -17.28 -6.87
N ALA A 232 1.84 -16.09 -7.22
CA ALA A 232 2.40 -15.28 -8.29
C ALA A 232 3.85 -14.86 -7.99
N VAL A 233 4.14 -14.41 -6.76
CA VAL A 233 5.50 -14.05 -6.35
C VAL A 233 6.43 -15.27 -6.34
N ALA A 234 5.95 -16.44 -5.90
CA ALA A 234 6.73 -17.67 -5.93
C ALA A 234 7.04 -18.12 -7.37
N GLU A 235 6.08 -18.00 -8.29
CA GLU A 235 6.28 -18.29 -9.71
C GLU A 235 7.32 -17.34 -10.33
N ILE A 236 7.21 -16.03 -10.08
CA ILE A 236 8.23 -15.05 -10.50
C ILE A 236 9.60 -15.44 -9.96
N THR A 237 9.69 -15.79 -8.68
CA THR A 237 10.96 -16.16 -8.04
C THR A 237 11.58 -17.38 -8.71
N SER A 238 10.77 -18.38 -9.06
CA SER A 238 11.23 -19.58 -9.77
C SER A 238 11.75 -19.24 -11.17
N GLU A 239 11.04 -18.37 -11.91
CA GLU A 239 11.47 -17.90 -13.23
C GLU A 239 12.76 -17.07 -13.14
N VAL A 240 12.88 -16.19 -12.13
CA VAL A 240 14.11 -15.45 -11.86
C VAL A 240 15.26 -16.42 -11.59
N GLN A 241 15.08 -17.49 -10.83
CA GLN A 241 16.13 -18.48 -10.57
C GLN A 241 16.53 -19.29 -11.82
N ALA A 242 15.63 -19.41 -12.80
CA ALA A 242 15.88 -20.14 -14.04
C ALA A 242 16.67 -19.33 -15.11
N LEU A 243 16.74 -18.00 -14.97
CA LEU A 243 17.46 -17.08 -15.86
C LEU A 243 18.97 -17.03 -15.59
#